data_AF-A0A2M7FDH6-F1
#
_entry.id   AF-A0A2M7FDH6-F1
#
_cell.length_a   1.000
_cell.length_b   1.000
_cell.length_c   1.000
_cell.angle_alpha   90.00
_cell.angle_beta   90.00
_cell.angle_gamma   90.00
#
_symmetry.space_group_name_H-M   'P 1'
#
loop_
_entity.id
_entity.type
_entity.pdbx_description
1 polymer ?
#
loop_
_entity_poly.entity_id
_entity_poly.type
_entity_poly.pdbx_seq_one_letter_code
_entity_poly.pdbx_strand_id
1 'polypeptide(L)'
;MRVGFFLFSFFIFVSVLALGTPRIAFADAASDIQAQINSNNQQLEALKTEITAYQKQLDAIGSKKNTLQSAIDSLTLSQKQLATQIKATQNKIASANLQIRKLTLSIVDKEAVIAADQSAIAKALRSIAENEEVPLLASLISANSLGDAWRIADQTALFNRALSNDVIDVRAARTELATNRDKISAQKIQLVSLQNNLTFQKRSVDTNKKTQQKLLSDTKNQESNYQKLLA
;
A
#
# COMPACT_ATOMS: atom_id res chain seq x y z
N MET A 1 -31.89 -32.45 46.89
CA MET A 1 -32.03 -31.70 45.62
C MET A 1 -31.93 -30.21 45.92
N ARG A 2 -30.83 -29.53 45.56
CA ARG A 2 -30.65 -28.05 45.50
C ARG A 2 -29.15 -27.70 45.49
N VAL A 3 -28.40 -28.20 44.50
CA VAL A 3 -27.00 -27.75 44.27
C VAL A 3 -26.67 -27.69 42.77
N GLY A 4 -27.38 -28.44 41.92
CA GLY A 4 -27.11 -28.53 40.48
C GLY A 4 -27.53 -27.33 39.60
N PHE A 5 -28.23 -26.33 40.12
CA PHE A 5 -28.71 -25.20 39.29
C PHE A 5 -27.72 -24.02 39.22
N PHE A 6 -26.79 -23.89 40.19
CA PHE A 6 -25.84 -22.79 40.22
C PHE A 6 -24.58 -23.00 39.37
N LEU A 7 -24.21 -24.26 39.08
CA LEU A 7 -23.04 -24.57 38.23
C LEU A 7 -23.31 -24.41 36.73
N PHE A 8 -24.58 -24.53 36.31
CA PHE A 8 -24.97 -24.37 34.90
C PHE A 8 -25.06 -22.89 34.48
N SER A 9 -25.34 -21.98 35.42
CA SER A 9 -25.38 -20.54 35.15
C SER A 9 -23.99 -19.88 35.10
N PHE A 10 -22.95 -20.52 35.65
CA PHE A 10 -21.56 -20.03 35.58
C PHE A 10 -20.88 -20.38 34.25
N PHE A 11 -21.30 -21.48 33.60
CA PHE A 11 -20.70 -21.95 32.34
C PHE A 11 -21.18 -21.15 31.10
N ILE A 12 -22.36 -20.54 31.17
CA ILE A 12 -22.91 -19.68 30.09
C ILE A 12 -22.32 -18.26 30.15
N PHE A 13 -21.86 -17.80 31.32
CA PHE A 13 -21.31 -16.45 31.47
C PHE A 13 -19.84 -16.33 31.01
N VAL A 14 -19.06 -17.43 31.02
CA VAL A 14 -17.65 -17.44 30.59
C VAL A 14 -17.51 -17.60 29.07
N SER A 15 -18.50 -18.19 28.38
CA SER A 15 -18.45 -18.38 26.92
C SER A 15 -18.76 -17.11 26.12
N VAL A 16 -19.44 -16.12 26.74
CA VAL A 16 -19.74 -14.83 26.10
C VAL A 16 -18.59 -13.82 26.22
N LEU A 17 -17.62 -14.05 27.12
CA LEU A 17 -16.49 -13.14 27.34
C LEU A 17 -15.25 -13.44 26.46
N ALA A 18 -15.29 -14.48 25.62
CA ALA A 18 -14.18 -14.87 24.73
C ALA A 18 -14.31 -14.37 23.28
N LEU A 19 -15.36 -13.60 22.93
CA LEU A 19 -15.59 -13.09 21.57
C LEU A 19 -15.23 -11.60 21.39
N GLY A 20 -14.68 -10.94 22.41
CA GLY A 20 -14.21 -9.55 22.32
C GLY A 20 -12.75 -9.44 21.88
N THR A 21 -12.36 -10.02 20.74
CA THR A 21 -11.08 -9.62 20.11
C THR A 21 -11.28 -8.27 19.43
N PRO A 22 -10.42 -7.27 19.67
CA PRO A 22 -10.58 -5.94 19.08
C PRO A 22 -10.29 -6.01 17.58
N ARG A 23 -11.31 -6.28 16.76
CA ARG A 23 -11.23 -6.19 15.29
C ARG A 23 -11.38 -4.76 14.75
N ILE A 24 -11.47 -3.75 15.62
CA ILE A 24 -11.86 -2.38 15.24
C ILE A 24 -10.66 -1.46 14.95
N ALA A 25 -9.43 -1.78 15.37
CA ALA A 25 -8.30 -0.85 15.19
C ALA A 25 -7.66 -0.83 13.78
N PHE A 26 -7.87 -1.87 12.96
CA PHE A 26 -7.13 -2.04 11.70
C PHE A 26 -7.87 -1.54 10.45
N ALA A 27 -9.21 -1.57 10.45
CA ALA A 27 -10.02 -1.06 9.34
C ALA A 27 -9.88 0.47 9.18
N ASP A 28 -9.89 1.20 10.31
CA ASP A 28 -9.72 2.65 10.35
C ASP A 28 -8.35 3.09 9.81
N ALA A 29 -7.30 2.31 10.09
CA ALA A 29 -5.94 2.60 9.62
C ALA A 29 -5.81 2.46 8.10
N ALA A 30 -6.47 1.47 7.48
CA ALA A 30 -6.44 1.28 6.03
C ALA A 30 -7.22 2.38 5.28
N SER A 31 -8.37 2.81 5.81
CA SER A 31 -9.15 3.91 5.22
C SER A 31 -8.43 5.25 5.34
N ASP A 32 -7.79 5.52 6.48
CA ASP A 32 -7.01 6.75 6.68
C ASP A 32 -5.82 6.83 5.71
N ILE A 33 -5.07 5.74 5.55
CA ILE A 33 -3.98 5.67 4.56
C ILE A 33 -4.50 5.94 3.13
N GLN A 34 -5.67 5.41 2.78
CA GLN A 34 -6.26 5.66 1.46
C GLN A 34 -6.66 7.13 1.28
N ALA A 35 -7.23 7.76 2.30
CA ALA A 35 -7.56 9.19 2.27
C ALA A 35 -6.31 10.06 2.08
N GLN A 36 -5.22 9.73 2.78
CA GLN A 36 -3.93 10.41 2.62
C GLN A 36 -3.35 10.26 1.21
N ILE A 37 -3.43 9.07 0.62
CA ILE A 37 -3.02 8.85 -0.79
C ILE A 37 -3.84 9.73 -1.73
N ASN A 38 -5.16 9.79 -1.54
CA ASN A 38 -6.04 10.59 -2.38
C ASN A 38 -5.74 12.10 -2.26
N SER A 39 -5.53 12.58 -1.03
CA SER A 39 -5.10 13.97 -0.77
C SER A 39 -3.77 14.28 -1.45
N ASN A 40 -2.77 13.39 -1.32
CA ASN A 40 -1.48 13.58 -1.98
C ASN A 40 -1.64 13.63 -3.51
N ASN A 41 -2.47 12.78 -4.10
CA ASN A 41 -2.72 12.80 -5.54
C ASN A 41 -3.36 14.12 -6.00
N GLN A 42 -4.31 14.66 -5.24
CA GLN A 42 -4.89 15.97 -5.55
C GLN A 42 -3.85 17.09 -5.49
N GLN A 43 -3.00 17.09 -4.46
CA GLN A 43 -1.89 18.05 -4.36
C GLN A 43 -0.90 17.88 -5.52
N LEU A 44 -0.63 16.64 -5.95
CA LEU A 44 0.26 16.36 -7.07
C LEU A 44 -0.28 16.94 -8.38
N GLU A 45 -1.58 16.83 -8.63
CA GLU A 45 -2.19 17.42 -9.83
C GLU A 45 -2.11 18.95 -9.81
N ALA A 46 -2.37 19.59 -8.66
CA ALA A 46 -2.20 21.04 -8.53
C ALA A 46 -0.75 21.48 -8.82
N LEU A 47 0.24 20.75 -8.28
CA LEU A 47 1.66 21.03 -8.52
C LEU A 47 2.04 20.83 -10.00
N LYS A 48 1.48 19.83 -10.68
CA LYS A 48 1.70 19.63 -12.12
C LYS A 48 1.18 20.81 -12.93
N THR A 49 -0.03 21.29 -12.62
CA THR A 49 -0.59 22.48 -13.28
C THR A 49 0.31 23.70 -13.09
N GLU A 50 0.82 23.92 -11.88
CA GLU A 50 1.75 25.02 -11.59
C GLU A 50 3.07 24.89 -12.39
N ILE A 51 3.65 23.68 -12.46
CA ILE A 51 4.86 23.39 -13.26
C ILE A 51 4.63 23.71 -14.74
N THR A 52 3.47 23.33 -15.30
CA THR A 52 3.11 23.63 -16.69
C THR A 52 2.93 25.15 -16.90
N ALA A 53 2.37 25.86 -15.92
CA ALA A 53 2.24 27.31 -16.00
C ALA A 53 3.61 28.00 -16.03
N TYR A 54 4.55 27.59 -15.17
CA TYR A 54 5.92 28.10 -15.21
C TYR A 54 6.62 27.79 -16.54
N GLN A 55 6.41 26.59 -17.11
CA GLN A 55 6.97 26.25 -18.41
C GLN A 55 6.50 27.21 -19.50
N LYS A 56 5.19 27.49 -19.57
CA LYS A 56 4.63 28.46 -20.54
C LYS A 56 5.23 29.85 -20.37
N GLN A 57 5.46 30.29 -19.13
CA GLN A 57 6.09 31.58 -18.86
C GLN A 57 7.56 31.62 -19.32
N LEU A 58 8.30 30.52 -19.12
CA LEU A 58 9.67 30.38 -19.62
C LEU A 58 9.72 30.43 -21.15
N ASP A 59 8.82 29.71 -21.82
CA ASP A 59 8.74 29.69 -23.29
C ASP A 59 8.44 31.09 -23.85
N ALA A 60 7.54 31.83 -23.19
CA ALA A 60 7.22 33.21 -23.56
C ALA A 60 8.40 34.17 -23.36
N ILE A 61 9.25 33.96 -22.34
CA ILE A 61 10.48 34.76 -22.14
C ILE A 61 11.55 34.38 -23.16
N GLY A 62 11.69 33.09 -23.51
CA GLY A 62 12.62 32.63 -24.52
C GLY A 62 12.36 33.22 -25.91
N SER A 63 11.13 33.69 -26.16
CA SER A 63 10.75 34.38 -27.39
C SER A 63 11.06 35.89 -27.39
N LYS A 64 11.52 36.46 -26.27
CA LYS A 64 11.86 37.89 -26.12
C LYS A 64 13.33 38.16 -26.47
N LYS A 65 13.70 39.44 -26.61
CA LYS A 65 15.10 39.85 -26.80
C LYS A 65 15.96 39.43 -25.60
N ASN A 66 17.19 39.00 -25.89
CA ASN A 66 18.20 38.64 -24.89
C ASN A 66 18.70 39.89 -24.16
N THR A 67 18.06 40.19 -23.04
CA THR A 67 18.42 41.25 -22.10
C THR A 67 18.83 40.65 -20.75
N LEU A 68 19.53 41.43 -19.93
CA LEU A 68 19.86 41.02 -18.56
C LEU A 68 18.59 40.72 -17.77
N GLN A 69 17.57 41.55 -17.92
CA GLN A 69 16.28 41.35 -17.26
C GLN A 69 15.63 40.02 -17.68
N SER A 70 15.57 39.70 -18.98
CA SER A 70 15.01 38.42 -19.43
C SER A 70 15.79 37.22 -18.93
N ALA A 71 17.12 37.33 -18.80
CA ALA A 71 17.95 36.26 -18.23
C ALA A 71 17.67 36.06 -16.73
N ILE A 72 17.54 37.15 -15.97
CA ILE A 72 17.19 37.12 -14.54
C ILE A 72 15.79 36.54 -14.33
N ASP A 73 14.81 36.96 -15.14
CA ASP A 73 13.44 36.47 -15.07
C ASP A 73 13.37 34.98 -15.39
N SER A 74 14.08 34.53 -16.42
CA SER A 74 14.19 33.12 -16.80
C SER A 74 14.81 32.28 -15.69
N LEU A 75 15.91 32.73 -15.09
CA LEU A 75 16.53 32.04 -13.95
C LEU A 75 15.58 31.99 -12.74
N THR A 76 14.89 33.08 -12.43
CA THR A 76 13.94 33.17 -11.32
C THR A 76 12.76 32.21 -11.51
N LEU A 77 12.17 32.17 -12.71
CA LEU A 77 11.10 31.23 -13.04
C LEU A 77 11.57 29.78 -13.03
N SER A 78 12.78 29.52 -13.56
CA SER A 78 13.39 28.19 -13.50
C SER A 78 13.56 27.72 -12.05
N GLN A 79 13.97 28.60 -11.13
CA GLN A 79 14.05 28.27 -9.71
C GLN A 79 12.68 27.95 -9.10
N LYS A 80 11.65 28.73 -9.42
CA LYS A 80 10.26 28.47 -8.96
C LYS A 80 9.75 27.13 -9.50
N GLN A 81 9.99 26.85 -10.78
CA GLN A 81 9.63 25.59 -11.41
C GLN A 81 10.34 24.40 -10.75
N LEU A 82 11.67 24.49 -10.56
CA LEU A 82 12.46 23.45 -9.89
C LEU A 82 11.99 23.23 -8.44
N ALA A 83 11.71 24.30 -7.69
CA ALA A 83 11.17 24.19 -6.33
C ALA A 83 9.81 23.48 -6.30
N THR A 84 8.96 23.73 -7.30
CA THR A 84 7.65 23.09 -7.43
C THR A 84 7.78 21.62 -7.86
N GLN A 85 8.72 21.32 -8.75
CA GLN A 85 9.09 19.94 -9.11
C GLN A 85 9.61 19.16 -7.89
N ILE A 86 10.42 19.79 -7.02
CA ILE A 86 10.87 19.20 -5.75
C ILE A 86 9.67 18.84 -4.87
N LYS A 87 8.71 19.75 -4.70
CA LYS A 87 7.47 19.48 -3.94
C LYS A 87 6.69 18.31 -4.55
N ALA A 88 6.59 18.26 -5.88
CA ALA A 88 5.92 17.16 -6.58
C ALA A 88 6.63 15.82 -6.37
N THR A 89 7.97 15.79 -6.42
CA THR A 89 8.76 14.58 -6.13
C THR A 89 8.61 14.15 -4.67
N GLN A 90 8.62 15.09 -3.72
CA GLN A 90 8.39 14.80 -2.30
C GLN A 90 6.98 14.22 -2.06
N ASN A 91 5.96 14.77 -2.72
CA ASN A 91 4.61 14.23 -2.67
C ASN A 91 4.54 12.80 -3.23
N LYS A 92 5.18 12.52 -4.37
CA LYS A 92 5.29 11.16 -4.92
C LYS A 92 5.98 10.20 -3.94
N ILE A 93 7.05 10.63 -3.27
CA ILE A 93 7.74 9.85 -2.23
C ILE A 93 6.80 9.53 -1.07
N ALA A 94 6.03 10.52 -0.60
CA ALA A 94 5.05 10.32 0.46
C ALA A 94 3.97 9.31 0.05
N SER A 95 3.43 9.43 -1.17
CA SER A 95 2.46 8.47 -1.71
C SER A 95 3.02 7.05 -1.86
N ALA A 96 4.25 6.90 -2.34
CA ALA A 96 4.91 5.59 -2.44
C ALA A 96 5.09 4.93 -1.06
N ASN A 97 5.51 5.71 -0.05
CA ASN A 97 5.62 5.22 1.33
C ASN A 97 4.26 4.78 1.90
N LEU A 98 3.19 5.54 1.63
CA LEU A 98 1.83 5.17 2.05
C LEU A 98 1.35 3.88 1.35
N GLN A 99 1.64 3.72 0.06
CA GLN A 99 1.33 2.49 -0.68
C GLN A 99 2.08 1.28 -0.11
N ILE A 100 3.38 1.43 0.19
CA ILE A 100 4.17 0.38 0.85
C ILE A 100 3.55 0.01 2.20
N ARG A 101 3.16 1.00 3.01
CA ARG A 101 2.51 0.77 4.30
C ARG A 101 1.19 0.03 4.14
N LYS A 102 0.34 0.45 3.20
CA LYS A 102 -0.94 -0.22 2.88
C LYS A 102 -0.72 -1.69 2.49
N LEU A 103 0.22 -1.94 1.58
CA LEU A 103 0.55 -3.30 1.14
C LEU A 103 1.12 -4.15 2.28
N THR A 104 1.91 -3.55 3.17
CA THR A 104 2.50 -4.24 4.33
C THR A 104 1.41 -4.67 5.32
N LEU A 105 0.44 -3.81 5.62
CA LEU A 105 -0.71 -4.17 6.45
C LEU A 105 -1.51 -5.31 5.80
N SER A 106 -1.79 -5.21 4.49
CA SER A 106 -2.49 -6.28 3.77
C SER A 106 -1.73 -7.61 3.76
N ILE A 107 -0.40 -7.58 3.73
CA ILE A 107 0.45 -8.79 3.85
C ILE A 107 0.28 -9.42 5.24
N VAL A 108 0.37 -8.63 6.31
CA VAL A 108 0.22 -9.12 7.70
C VAL A 108 -1.16 -9.75 7.89
N ASP A 109 -2.22 -9.09 7.42
CA ASP A 109 -3.59 -9.62 7.53
C ASP A 109 -3.72 -10.96 6.80
N LYS A 110 -3.11 -11.09 5.62
CA LYS A 110 -3.16 -12.34 4.85
C LYS A 110 -2.33 -13.45 5.42
N GLU A 111 -1.17 -13.14 5.97
CA GLU A 111 -0.37 -14.13 6.70
C GLU A 111 -1.14 -14.69 7.89
N ALA A 112 -1.88 -13.84 8.61
CA ALA A 112 -2.74 -14.27 9.70
C ALA A 112 -3.91 -15.17 9.23
N VAL A 113 -4.58 -14.80 8.13
CA VAL A 113 -5.65 -15.62 7.52
C VAL A 113 -5.11 -16.99 7.07
N ILE A 114 -4.01 -16.99 6.31
CA ILE A 114 -3.37 -18.22 5.82
C ILE A 114 -2.97 -19.15 6.98
N ALA A 115 -2.45 -18.59 8.08
CA ALA A 115 -2.06 -19.37 9.26
C ALA A 115 -3.29 -19.97 9.99
N ALA A 116 -4.37 -19.20 10.10
CA ALA A 116 -5.63 -19.66 10.68
C ALA A 116 -6.23 -20.80 9.86
N ASP A 117 -6.32 -20.64 8.54
CA ASP A 117 -6.88 -21.64 7.64
C ASP A 117 -6.04 -22.92 7.62
N GLN A 118 -4.71 -22.80 7.61
CA GLN A 118 -3.82 -23.97 7.75
C GLN A 118 -4.02 -24.71 9.08
N SER A 119 -4.24 -23.98 10.17
CA SER A 119 -4.54 -24.59 11.47
C SER A 119 -5.89 -25.32 11.45
N ALA A 120 -6.90 -24.73 10.81
CA ALA A 120 -8.22 -25.34 10.64
C ALA A 120 -8.14 -26.64 9.80
N ILE A 121 -7.46 -26.58 8.65
CA ILE A 121 -7.18 -27.74 7.78
C ILE A 121 -6.43 -28.83 8.55
N ALA A 122 -5.38 -28.47 9.32
CA ALA A 122 -4.62 -29.45 10.09
C ALA A 122 -5.46 -30.12 11.19
N LYS A 123 -6.33 -29.36 11.87
CA LYS A 123 -7.28 -29.92 12.85
C LYS A 123 -8.31 -30.82 12.19
N ALA A 124 -8.83 -30.42 11.03
CA ALA A 124 -9.79 -31.20 10.26
C ALA A 124 -9.19 -32.54 9.82
N LEU A 125 -7.97 -32.54 9.27
CA LEU A 125 -7.25 -33.76 8.88
C LEU A 125 -6.91 -34.65 10.07
N ARG A 126 -6.51 -34.07 11.21
CA ARG A 126 -6.25 -34.84 12.43
C ARG A 126 -7.52 -35.47 12.97
N SER A 127 -8.65 -34.75 12.94
CA SER A 127 -9.94 -35.28 13.35
C SER A 127 -10.40 -36.44 12.47
N ILE A 128 -10.11 -36.41 11.15
CA ILE A 128 -10.34 -37.57 10.30
C ILE A 128 -9.46 -38.74 10.77
N ALA A 129 -8.15 -38.52 10.89
CA ALA A 129 -7.20 -39.57 11.24
C ALA A 129 -7.47 -40.20 12.63
N GLU A 130 -7.95 -39.41 13.60
CA GLU A 130 -8.31 -39.88 14.94
C GLU A 130 -9.68 -40.59 14.98
N ASN A 131 -10.61 -40.26 14.08
CA ASN A 131 -11.94 -40.88 14.02
C ASN A 131 -12.02 -42.04 12.99
N GLU A 132 -10.96 -42.28 12.21
CA GLU A 132 -10.83 -43.41 11.27
C GLU A 132 -10.52 -44.75 11.97
N GLU A 133 -11.18 -45.06 13.10
CA GLU A 133 -11.16 -46.42 13.65
C GLU A 133 -11.89 -47.42 12.73
N VAL A 134 -12.84 -46.93 11.93
CA VAL A 134 -13.62 -47.73 10.97
C VAL A 134 -13.62 -47.00 9.61
N PRO A 135 -13.14 -47.64 8.52
CA PRO A 135 -13.17 -47.05 7.18
C PRO A 135 -14.58 -46.57 6.80
N LEU A 136 -14.70 -45.46 6.06
CA LEU A 136 -15.99 -44.91 5.63
C LEU A 136 -16.92 -46.00 5.05
N LEU A 137 -16.39 -46.86 4.18
CA LEU A 137 -17.12 -47.97 3.58
C LEU A 137 -17.66 -48.95 4.64
N ALA A 138 -16.87 -49.26 5.67
CA ALA A 138 -17.30 -50.10 6.78
C ALA A 138 -18.32 -49.38 7.68
N SER A 139 -18.23 -48.05 7.86
CA SER A 139 -19.24 -47.26 8.58
C SER A 139 -20.59 -47.22 7.84
N LEU A 140 -20.57 -47.18 6.51
CA LEU A 140 -21.76 -47.19 5.67
C LEU A 140 -22.44 -48.56 5.68
N ILE A 141 -21.64 -49.65 5.65
CA ILE A 141 -22.15 -51.03 5.71
C ILE A 141 -22.69 -51.39 7.11
N SER A 142 -22.15 -50.80 8.17
CA SER A 142 -22.58 -51.03 9.56
C SER A 142 -23.73 -50.12 10.02
N ALA A 143 -24.28 -49.27 9.14
CA ALA A 143 -25.37 -48.39 9.48
C ALA A 143 -26.69 -49.15 9.75
N ASN A 144 -27.43 -48.74 10.79
CA ASN A 144 -28.69 -49.38 11.20
C ASN A 144 -29.84 -49.19 10.21
N SER A 145 -29.76 -48.18 9.33
CA SER A 145 -30.77 -47.85 8.35
C SER A 145 -30.18 -47.14 7.14
N LEU A 146 -30.92 -47.13 6.01
CA LEU A 146 -30.58 -46.34 4.83
C LEU A 146 -30.49 -44.83 5.14
N GLY A 147 -31.34 -44.33 6.05
CA GLY A 147 -31.29 -42.94 6.49
C GLY A 147 -30.02 -42.58 7.25
N ASP A 148 -29.54 -43.50 8.11
CA ASP A 148 -28.28 -43.33 8.83
C ASP A 148 -27.07 -43.36 7.88
N ALA A 149 -27.05 -44.30 6.93
CA ALA A 149 -26.02 -44.35 5.89
C ALA A 149 -25.99 -43.07 5.04
N TRP A 150 -27.17 -42.55 4.66
CA TRP A 150 -27.29 -41.29 3.93
C TRP A 150 -26.73 -40.10 4.73
N ARG A 151 -27.07 -40.01 6.02
CA ARG A 151 -26.55 -38.95 6.90
C ARG A 151 -25.04 -38.99 7.02
N ILE A 152 -24.44 -40.18 7.16
CA ILE A 152 -22.98 -40.34 7.20
C ILE A 152 -22.35 -39.87 5.89
N ALA A 153 -22.89 -40.33 4.75
CA ALA A 153 -22.38 -39.95 3.43
C ALA A 153 -22.49 -38.44 3.17
N ASP A 154 -23.62 -37.82 3.50
CA ASP A 154 -23.84 -36.38 3.34
C ASP A 154 -22.92 -35.55 4.24
N GLN A 155 -22.74 -35.93 5.51
CA GLN A 155 -21.82 -35.28 6.43
C GLN A 155 -20.37 -35.32 5.93
N THR A 156 -19.92 -36.49 5.44
CA THR A 156 -18.58 -36.63 4.85
C THR A 156 -18.44 -35.81 3.57
N ALA A 157 -19.46 -35.77 2.72
CA ALA A 157 -19.44 -34.97 1.49
C ALA A 157 -19.37 -33.47 1.77
N LEU A 158 -20.15 -32.97 2.73
CA LEU A 158 -20.14 -31.57 3.17
C LEU A 158 -18.77 -31.19 3.76
N PHE A 159 -18.22 -32.05 4.61
CA PHE A 159 -16.89 -31.86 5.20
C PHE A 159 -15.80 -31.79 4.12
N ASN A 160 -15.77 -32.76 3.19
CA ASN A 160 -14.78 -32.79 2.11
C ASN A 160 -14.88 -31.56 1.20
N ARG A 161 -16.10 -31.07 0.94
CA ARG A 161 -16.31 -29.84 0.19
C ARG A 161 -15.77 -28.62 0.93
N ALA A 162 -16.04 -28.49 2.22
CA ALA A 162 -15.52 -27.40 3.05
C ALA A 162 -13.98 -27.42 3.07
N LEU A 163 -13.38 -28.58 3.34
CA LEU A 163 -11.93 -28.77 3.33
C LEU A 163 -11.30 -28.42 1.97
N SER A 164 -11.94 -28.83 0.87
CA SER A 164 -11.48 -28.47 -0.48
C SER A 164 -11.54 -26.97 -0.73
N ASN A 165 -12.59 -26.28 -0.25
CA ASN A 165 -12.72 -24.83 -0.37
C ASN A 165 -11.63 -24.12 0.43
N ASP A 166 -11.38 -24.53 1.68
CA ASP A 166 -10.31 -23.96 2.51
C ASP A 166 -8.93 -24.08 1.84
N VAL A 167 -8.64 -25.22 1.20
CA VAL A 167 -7.39 -25.41 0.45
C VAL A 167 -7.30 -24.49 -0.77
N ILE A 168 -8.41 -24.27 -1.47
CA ILE A 168 -8.47 -23.34 -2.61
C ILE A 168 -8.22 -21.90 -2.11
N ASP A 169 -8.86 -21.50 -1.03
CA ASP A 169 -8.75 -20.17 -0.44
C ASP A 169 -7.32 -19.90 0.06
N VAL A 170 -6.68 -20.87 0.73
CA VAL A 170 -5.27 -20.76 1.13
C VAL A 170 -4.35 -20.58 -0.07
N ARG A 171 -4.58 -21.32 -1.16
CA ARG A 171 -3.79 -21.17 -2.40
C ARG A 171 -3.98 -19.79 -3.02
N ALA A 172 -5.22 -19.31 -3.12
CA ALA A 172 -5.52 -17.97 -3.63
C ALA A 172 -4.85 -16.88 -2.77
N ALA A 173 -4.97 -16.98 -1.45
CA ALA A 173 -4.35 -16.05 -0.51
C ALA A 173 -2.82 -16.04 -0.63
N ARG A 174 -2.17 -17.19 -0.80
CA ARG A 174 -0.71 -17.27 -1.05
C ARG A 174 -0.29 -16.61 -2.36
N THR A 175 -1.05 -16.79 -3.44
CA THR A 175 -0.79 -16.13 -4.73
C THR A 175 -0.88 -14.61 -4.60
N GLU A 176 -1.89 -14.11 -3.91
CA GLU A 176 -2.05 -12.68 -3.71
C GLU A 176 -1.00 -12.10 -2.74
N LEU A 177 -0.59 -12.86 -1.73
CA LEU A 177 0.53 -12.51 -0.84
C LEU A 177 1.83 -12.32 -1.63
N ALA A 178 2.16 -13.26 -2.52
CA ALA A 178 3.32 -13.15 -3.41
C ALA A 178 3.23 -11.91 -4.29
N THR A 179 2.07 -11.68 -4.91
CA THR A 179 1.79 -10.49 -5.72
C THR A 179 1.98 -9.19 -4.94
N ASN A 180 1.54 -9.13 -3.68
CA ASN A 180 1.71 -7.96 -2.83
C ASN A 180 3.18 -7.72 -2.45
N ARG A 181 3.96 -8.77 -2.21
CA ARG A 181 5.41 -8.67 -1.97
C ARG A 181 6.14 -8.14 -3.21
N ASP A 182 5.77 -8.60 -4.40
CA ASP A 182 6.33 -8.09 -5.66
C ASP A 182 6.00 -6.61 -5.87
N LYS A 183 4.75 -6.20 -5.58
CA LYS A 183 4.35 -4.79 -5.61
C LYS A 183 5.16 -3.93 -4.65
N ILE A 184 5.43 -4.39 -3.42
CA ILE A 184 6.31 -3.67 -2.48
C ILE A 184 7.72 -3.54 -3.04
N SER A 185 8.27 -4.61 -3.61
CA SER A 185 9.60 -4.58 -4.22
C SER A 185 9.69 -3.53 -5.34
N ALA A 186 8.70 -3.52 -6.24
CA ALA A 186 8.59 -2.52 -7.30
C ALA A 186 8.48 -1.08 -6.74
N GLN A 187 7.65 -0.87 -5.71
CA GLN A 187 7.49 0.43 -5.07
C GLN A 187 8.79 0.90 -4.40
N LYS A 188 9.57 0.01 -3.78
CA LYS A 188 10.88 0.36 -3.20
C LYS A 188 11.89 0.79 -4.28
N ILE A 189 11.90 0.12 -5.43
CA ILE A 189 12.75 0.52 -6.57
C ILE A 189 12.36 1.93 -7.05
N GLN A 190 11.06 2.20 -7.20
CA GLN A 190 10.56 3.52 -7.56
C GLN A 190 10.93 4.58 -6.51
N LEU A 191 10.84 4.24 -5.23
CA LEU A 191 11.19 5.13 -4.13
C LEU A 191 12.67 5.56 -4.19
N VAL A 192 13.58 4.62 -4.43
CA VAL A 192 15.02 4.92 -4.61
C VAL A 192 15.24 5.84 -5.80
N SER A 193 14.57 5.58 -6.92
CA SER A 193 14.63 6.45 -8.11
C SER A 193 14.17 7.89 -7.80
N LEU A 194 13.04 8.03 -7.09
CA LEU A 194 12.50 9.32 -6.68
C LEU A 194 13.44 10.06 -5.71
N GLN A 195 14.09 9.35 -4.78
CA GLN A 195 15.07 9.94 -3.86
C GLN A 195 16.33 10.45 -4.59
N ASN A 196 16.81 9.70 -5.57
CA ASN A 196 17.92 10.11 -6.42
C ASN A 196 17.54 11.35 -7.25
N ASN A 197 16.34 11.34 -7.85
CA ASN A 197 15.82 12.48 -8.60
C ASN A 197 15.68 13.73 -7.72
N LEU A 198 15.15 13.59 -6.50
CA LEU A 198 15.05 14.68 -5.53
C LEU A 198 16.41 15.27 -5.19
N THR A 199 17.43 14.43 -5.01
CA THR A 199 18.80 14.87 -4.72
C THR A 199 19.38 15.66 -5.89
N PHE A 200 19.17 15.19 -7.13
CA PHE A 200 19.58 15.91 -8.33
C PHE A 200 18.86 17.26 -8.47
N GLN A 201 17.53 17.29 -8.31
CA GLN A 201 16.73 18.52 -8.37
C GLN A 201 17.21 19.56 -7.36
N LYS A 202 17.52 19.15 -6.11
CA LYS A 202 18.07 20.06 -5.09
C LYS A 202 19.41 20.66 -5.52
N ARG A 203 20.32 19.85 -6.07
CA ARG A 203 21.60 20.34 -6.63
C ARG A 203 21.37 21.32 -7.79
N SER A 204 20.40 21.05 -8.67
CA SER A 204 20.04 21.96 -9.77
C SER A 204 19.56 23.32 -9.27
N VAL A 205 18.78 23.37 -8.18
CA VAL A 205 18.37 24.63 -7.54
C VAL A 205 19.57 25.40 -7.04
N ASP A 206 20.50 24.75 -6.34
CA ASP A 206 21.69 25.41 -5.80
C ASP A 206 22.59 25.94 -6.91
N THR A 207 22.76 25.17 -7.99
CA THR A 207 23.49 25.63 -9.19
C THR A 207 22.80 26.83 -9.82
N ASN A 208 21.47 26.82 -9.99
CA ASN A 208 20.74 27.92 -10.60
C ASN A 208 20.87 29.22 -9.76
N LYS A 209 20.79 29.11 -8.43
CA LYS A 209 21.03 30.23 -7.51
C LYS A 209 22.43 30.81 -7.68
N LYS A 210 23.46 29.96 -7.74
CA LYS A 210 24.85 30.39 -7.97
C LYS A 210 25.03 31.06 -9.33
N THR A 211 24.41 30.53 -10.38
CA THR A 211 24.43 31.12 -11.73
C THR A 211 23.79 32.51 -11.71
N GLN A 212 22.65 32.68 -11.05
CA GLN A 212 21.99 33.98 -10.92
C GLN A 212 22.88 34.98 -10.16
N GLN A 213 23.45 34.58 -9.02
CA GLN A 213 24.36 35.44 -8.25
C GLN A 213 25.59 35.86 -9.06
N LYS A 214 26.19 34.91 -9.80
CA LYS A 214 27.32 35.18 -10.68
C LYS A 214 26.95 36.15 -11.79
N LEU A 215 25.81 35.94 -12.45
CA LEU A 215 25.32 36.85 -13.50
C LEU A 215 25.15 38.28 -12.98
N LEU A 216 24.54 38.45 -11.79
CA LEU A 216 24.35 39.77 -11.17
C LEU A 216 25.69 40.42 -10.80
N SER A 217 26.65 39.63 -10.31
CA SER A 217 28.01 40.08 -9.98
C SER A 217 28.78 40.53 -11.22
N ASP A 218 28.83 39.68 -12.26
CA ASP A 218 29.61 39.91 -13.47
C ASP A 218 29.04 41.11 -14.27
N THR A 219 27.73 41.27 -14.28
CA THR A 219 27.07 42.38 -14.98
C THR A 219 27.02 43.66 -14.15
N LYS A 220 27.26 43.59 -12.83
CA LYS A 220 27.02 44.67 -11.87
C LYS A 220 25.61 45.28 -11.99
N ASN A 221 24.63 44.45 -12.37
CA ASN A 221 23.27 44.87 -12.70
C ASN A 221 23.17 45.88 -13.86
N GLN A 222 24.14 45.91 -14.77
CA GLN A 222 24.15 46.81 -15.92
C GLN A 222 23.96 46.03 -17.23
N GLU A 223 22.94 46.39 -17.99
CA GLU A 223 22.64 45.82 -19.31
C GLU A 223 23.83 45.92 -20.26
N SER A 224 24.56 47.04 -20.25
CA SER A 224 25.75 47.24 -21.10
C SER A 224 26.84 46.21 -20.83
N ASN A 225 27.01 45.77 -19.57
CA ASN A 225 28.01 44.75 -19.23
C ASN A 225 27.51 43.37 -19.64
N TYR A 226 26.21 43.10 -19.54
CA TYR A 226 25.61 41.87 -20.04
C TYR A 226 25.77 41.72 -21.56
N GLN A 227 25.50 42.78 -22.32
CA GLN A 227 25.69 42.76 -23.77
C GLN A 227 27.16 42.53 -24.17
N LYS A 228 28.11 43.03 -23.39
CA LYS A 228 29.55 42.73 -23.58
C LYS A 228 29.92 41.27 -23.29
N LEU A 229 29.16 40.57 -22.43
CA LEU A 229 29.36 39.14 -22.14
C LEU A 229 28.76 38.23 -23.21
N LEU A 230 27.82 38.75 -24.01
CA LEU A 230 27.18 38.03 -25.12
C LEU A 230 27.91 38.21 -26.46
N ALA A 231 28.74 39.26 -26.57
CA ALA A 231 29.55 39.58 -27.75
C ALA A 231 30.84 38.75 -27.78
#